data_AF-A0A9N8JFP7-F1
#
_entry.id   AF-A0A9N8JFP7-F1
#
_cell.length_a   1.000
_cell.length_b   1.000
_cell.length_c   1.000
_cell.angle_alpha   90.00
_cell.angle_beta   90.00
_cell.angle_gamma   90.00
#
_symmetry.space_group_name_H-M   'P 1'
#
loop_
_entity.id
_entity.type
_entity.pdbx_description
1 polymer ?
#
loop_
_entity_poly.entity_id
_entity_poly.type
_entity_poly.pdbx_seq_one_letter_code
_entity_poly.pdbx_strand_id
1 'polypeptide(L)'
;MLNKQIISTEKAPSLPNIYNQAIAVNGLVFCSGTIAIDPESEKIIDGDIKAHTHQVLKNLAGVLEAANTSLDNVVKLNVYLSDMDNFTAMNEVYVQYFPNEKPCRTLVDPLISHRRIANFKTKVCVAVKTLPWGTDVEMECTAVQA
;
A
#
# COMPACT_ATOMS: atom_id res chain seq x y z
N MET A 1 -27.20 -5.92 12.11
CA MET A 1 -26.64 -6.57 10.91
C MET A 1 -25.31 -5.90 10.60
N LEU A 2 -24.32 -6.64 10.12
CA LEU A 2 -23.05 -6.06 9.68
C LEU A 2 -23.29 -5.33 8.34
N ASN A 3 -23.02 -4.02 8.28
CA ASN A 3 -23.17 -3.26 7.04
C ASN A 3 -21.89 -3.40 6.21
N LYS A 4 -21.94 -4.24 5.16
CA LYS A 4 -20.81 -4.48 4.24
C LYS A 4 -21.04 -3.66 2.97
N GLN A 5 -20.04 -2.88 2.58
CA GLN A 5 -20.05 -2.07 1.36
C GLN A 5 -18.82 -2.39 0.49
N ILE A 6 -19.05 -2.53 -0.82
CA ILE A 6 -17.97 -2.61 -1.81
C ILE A 6 -17.54 -1.19 -2.17
N ILE A 7 -16.24 -0.93 -2.18
CA ILE A 7 -15.66 0.35 -2.56
C ILE A 7 -14.97 0.18 -3.91
N SER A 8 -15.29 1.09 -4.83
CA SER A 8 -14.70 1.18 -6.17
C SER A 8 -14.60 2.65 -6.57
N THR A 9 -13.53 3.01 -7.28
CA THR A 9 -13.27 4.38 -7.76
C THR A 9 -12.41 4.35 -9.01
N GLU A 10 -12.60 5.34 -9.89
CA GLU A 10 -11.77 5.58 -11.07
C GLU A 10 -10.45 6.30 -10.71
N LYS A 11 -10.31 6.76 -9.45
CA LYS A 11 -9.06 7.39 -8.94
C LYS A 11 -8.00 6.36 -8.54
N ALA A 12 -8.27 5.08 -8.74
CA ALA A 12 -7.35 3.99 -8.46
C ALA A 12 -7.48 2.93 -9.57
N PRO A 13 -6.44 2.11 -9.81
CA PRO A 13 -6.41 1.17 -10.92
C PRO A 13 -7.63 0.24 -10.93
N SER A 14 -8.15 -0.03 -12.12
CA SER A 14 -9.19 -1.03 -12.27
C SER A 14 -8.64 -2.42 -11.93
N LEU A 15 -9.50 -3.28 -11.38
CA LEU A 15 -9.12 -4.61 -10.93
C LEU A 15 -9.85 -5.68 -11.72
N PRO A 16 -9.23 -6.86 -11.93
CA PRO A 16 -9.95 -8.00 -12.48
C PRO A 16 -11.10 -8.40 -11.55
N ASN A 17 -12.20 -8.90 -12.11
CA ASN A 17 -13.43 -9.27 -11.39
C ASN A 17 -13.28 -10.56 -10.54
N ILE A 18 -12.28 -10.57 -9.65
CA ILE A 18 -11.95 -11.64 -8.71
C ILE A 18 -11.70 -11.10 -7.29
N TYR A 19 -11.45 -9.80 -7.13
CA TYR A 19 -11.39 -9.08 -5.86
C TYR A 19 -11.81 -7.61 -6.05
N ASN A 20 -12.00 -6.86 -4.96
CA ASN A 20 -12.44 -5.46 -4.97
C ASN A 20 -11.33 -4.52 -4.50
N GLN A 21 -11.37 -3.23 -4.86
CA GLN A 21 -10.37 -2.25 -4.41
C GLN A 21 -10.37 -2.11 -2.89
N ALA A 22 -11.55 -2.05 -2.27
CA ALA A 22 -11.71 -2.21 -0.84
C ALA A 22 -13.09 -2.76 -0.46
N ILE A 23 -13.18 -3.30 0.75
CA ILE A 23 -14.44 -3.59 1.44
C ILE A 23 -14.50 -2.76 2.72
N ALA A 24 -15.60 -2.01 2.89
CA ALA A 24 -15.91 -1.37 4.16
C ALA A 24 -16.91 -2.21 4.96
N VAL A 25 -16.65 -2.42 6.25
CA VAL A 25 -17.55 -3.13 7.17
C VAL A 25 -17.41 -2.58 8.58
N ASN A 26 -18.52 -2.19 9.18
CA ASN A 26 -18.58 -1.65 10.56
C ASN A 26 -17.54 -0.54 10.85
N GLY A 27 -17.37 0.41 9.93
CA GLY A 27 -16.41 1.50 10.11
C GLY A 27 -14.95 1.10 9.93
N LEU A 28 -14.65 -0.12 9.50
CA LEU A 28 -13.32 -0.52 9.02
C LEU A 28 -13.31 -0.58 7.50
N VAL A 29 -12.23 -0.13 6.88
CA VAL A 29 -11.99 -0.21 5.44
C VAL A 29 -10.78 -1.09 5.20
N PHE A 30 -10.97 -2.19 4.49
CA PHE A 30 -9.90 -3.11 4.10
C PHE A 30 -9.59 -2.88 2.62
N CYS A 31 -8.45 -2.26 2.33
CA CYS A 31 -7.96 -2.02 0.98
C CYS A 31 -7.12 -3.20 0.51
N SER A 32 -7.34 -3.63 -0.74
CA SER A 32 -6.45 -4.58 -1.42
C SER A 32 -5.08 -3.96 -1.69
N GLY A 33 -4.11 -4.83 -1.98
CA GLY A 33 -2.81 -4.43 -2.50
C GLY A 33 -2.96 -3.60 -3.76
N THR A 34 -2.25 -2.48 -3.81
CA THR A 34 -2.12 -1.65 -5.00
C THR A 34 -0.66 -1.41 -5.31
N ILE A 35 -0.38 -1.31 -6.61
CA ILE A 35 0.94 -1.09 -7.18
C ILE A 35 0.97 0.26 -7.89
N ALA A 36 2.14 0.64 -8.42
CA ALA A 36 2.36 1.93 -9.06
C ALA A 36 1.74 2.08 -10.46
N ILE A 37 0.50 1.62 -10.63
CA ILE A 37 -0.28 1.84 -11.86
C ILE A 37 -0.89 3.25 -11.82
N ASP A 38 -0.80 3.95 -12.94
CA ASP A 38 -1.59 5.16 -13.18
C ASP A 38 -3.01 4.75 -13.63
N PRO A 39 -4.08 5.14 -12.92
CA PRO A 39 -5.45 4.76 -13.25
C PRO A 39 -5.92 5.28 -14.62
N GLU A 40 -5.32 6.33 -15.18
CA GLU A 40 -5.70 6.83 -16.50
C GLU A 40 -5.13 5.96 -17.62
N SER A 41 -3.85 5.59 -17.52
CA SER A 41 -3.17 4.81 -18.55
C SER A 41 -3.23 3.29 -18.34
N GLU A 42 -3.61 2.83 -17.15
CA GLU A 42 -3.66 1.42 -16.73
C GLU A 42 -2.32 0.70 -16.92
N LYS A 43 -1.23 1.44 -16.76
CA LYS A 43 0.15 0.95 -16.83
C LYS A 43 0.91 1.34 -15.58
N ILE A 44 1.90 0.52 -15.23
CA ILE A 44 2.90 0.94 -14.24
C ILE A 44 3.57 2.20 -14.77
N ILE A 45 3.63 3.24 -13.94
CA ILE A 45 4.28 4.49 -14.30
C ILE A 45 5.78 4.29 -14.49
N ASP A 46 6.40 5.12 -15.32
CA ASP A 46 7.86 5.18 -15.38
C ASP A 46 8.41 5.87 -14.13
N GLY A 47 9.58 5.44 -13.65
CA GLY A 47 10.28 6.13 -12.57
C GLY A 47 11.12 5.22 -11.69
N ASP A 48 11.55 5.80 -10.56
CA ASP A 48 12.22 5.08 -9.49
C ASP A 48 11.23 4.71 -8.38
N ILE A 49 11.74 4.02 -7.36
CA ILE A 49 10.95 3.64 -6.18
C ILE A 49 10.21 4.82 -5.54
N LYS A 50 10.75 6.04 -5.58
CA LYS A 50 10.08 7.20 -5.00
C LYS A 50 8.85 7.57 -5.80
N ALA A 51 8.98 7.65 -7.14
CA ALA A 51 7.85 7.87 -8.03
C ALA A 51 6.78 6.79 -7.84
N HIS A 52 7.19 5.52 -7.79
CA HIS A 52 6.28 4.39 -7.59
C HIS A 52 5.58 4.45 -6.23
N THR A 53 6.31 4.79 -5.17
CA THR A 53 5.74 4.96 -3.81
C THR A 53 4.70 6.08 -3.77
N HIS A 54 4.97 7.22 -4.44
CA HIS A 54 3.99 8.29 -4.57
C HIS A 54 2.72 7.81 -5.26
N GLN A 55 2.85 7.05 -6.36
CA GLN A 55 1.69 6.55 -7.11
C GLN A 55 0.88 5.55 -6.29
N VAL A 56 1.53 4.59 -5.61
CA VAL A 56 0.86 3.63 -4.72
C VAL A 56 0.06 4.35 -3.63
N LEU A 57 0.65 5.35 -2.97
CA LEU A 57 -0.02 6.10 -1.90
C LEU A 57 -1.17 6.98 -2.43
N LYS A 58 -1.04 7.52 -3.66
CA LYS A 58 -2.16 8.22 -4.34
C LYS A 58 -3.30 7.27 -4.67
N ASN A 59 -3.01 6.08 -5.17
CA ASN A 59 -4.02 5.07 -5.47
C ASN A 59 -4.77 4.66 -4.19
N LEU A 60 -4.06 4.40 -3.08
CA LEU A 60 -4.68 4.13 -1.78
C LEU A 60 -5.53 5.31 -1.31
N ALA A 61 -5.04 6.55 -1.43
CA ALA A 61 -5.82 7.74 -1.08
C ALA A 61 -7.12 7.81 -1.88
N GLY A 62 -7.09 7.56 -3.20
CA GLY A 62 -8.30 7.54 -4.03
C GLY A 62 -9.33 6.51 -3.56
N VAL A 63 -8.89 5.31 -3.17
CA VAL A 63 -9.78 4.27 -2.62
C VAL A 63 -10.35 4.68 -1.26
N LEU A 64 -9.52 5.23 -0.38
CA LEU A 64 -9.93 5.69 0.95
C LEU A 64 -10.92 6.86 0.88
N GLU A 65 -10.70 7.80 -0.05
CA GLU A 65 -11.65 8.89 -0.32
C GLU A 65 -13.02 8.34 -0.74
N ALA A 66 -13.07 7.34 -1.62
CA ALA A 66 -14.31 6.70 -2.05
C ALA A 66 -15.00 5.92 -0.91
N ALA A 67 -14.25 5.53 0.13
CA ALA A 67 -14.77 4.95 1.36
C ALA A 67 -15.16 5.99 2.42
N ASN A 68 -15.17 7.28 2.08
CA ASN A 68 -15.40 8.40 2.99
C ASN A 68 -14.41 8.46 4.16
N THR A 69 -13.14 8.17 3.89
CA THR A 69 -12.03 8.30 4.84
C THR A 69 -10.78 8.85 4.15
N SER A 70 -9.63 8.82 4.82
CA SER A 70 -8.36 9.37 4.30
C SER A 70 -7.16 8.56 4.80
N LEU A 71 -5.97 8.90 4.27
CA LEU A 71 -4.71 8.32 4.74
C LEU A 71 -4.46 8.58 6.24
N ASP A 72 -4.95 9.69 6.79
CA ASP A 72 -4.80 10.01 8.23
C ASP A 72 -5.49 8.99 9.14
N ASN A 73 -6.50 8.29 8.62
CA ASN A 73 -7.25 7.27 9.35
C ASN A 73 -6.75 5.84 9.11
N VAL A 74 -5.61 5.68 8.43
CA VAL A 74 -4.98 4.36 8.24
C VAL A 74 -4.43 3.89 9.57
N VAL A 75 -4.86 2.72 10.02
CA VAL A 75 -4.41 2.10 11.28
C VAL A 75 -3.33 1.04 11.04
N LYS A 76 -3.32 0.43 9.86
CA LYS A 76 -2.34 -0.59 9.44
C LYS A 76 -1.95 -0.41 7.97
N LEU A 77 -0.66 -0.42 7.68
CA LEU A 77 -0.12 -0.48 6.32
C LEU A 77 0.82 -1.70 6.21
N ASN A 78 0.69 -2.48 5.14
CA ASN A 78 1.70 -3.47 4.74
C ASN A 78 2.41 -2.92 3.50
N VAL A 79 3.74 -2.98 3.52
CA VAL A 79 4.59 -2.59 2.40
C VAL A 79 5.38 -3.80 1.92
N TYR A 80 5.30 -4.07 0.64
CA TYR A 80 6.01 -5.15 -0.03
C TYR A 80 7.00 -4.52 -0.98
N LEU A 81 8.29 -4.85 -0.85
CA LEU A 81 9.34 -4.39 -1.76
C LEU A 81 9.90 -5.57 -2.53
N SER A 82 10.26 -5.36 -3.80
CA SER A 82 10.99 -6.37 -4.59
C SER A 82 12.49 -6.43 -4.24
N ASP A 83 13.03 -5.33 -3.70
CA ASP A 83 14.41 -5.17 -3.27
C ASP A 83 14.47 -4.31 -2.00
N MET A 84 15.26 -4.71 -1.00
CA MET A 84 15.42 -3.95 0.24
C MET A 84 16.36 -2.76 0.12
N ASP A 85 17.17 -2.67 -0.92
CA ASP A 85 18.01 -1.48 -1.17
C ASP A 85 17.12 -0.25 -1.44
N ASN A 86 15.88 -0.47 -1.87
CA ASN A 86 14.85 0.55 -2.06
C ASN A 86 14.21 1.06 -0.75
N PHE A 87 14.46 0.43 0.40
CA PHE A 87 13.80 0.74 1.67
C PHE A 87 13.94 2.20 2.08
N THR A 88 15.18 2.74 2.06
CA THR A 88 15.45 4.10 2.51
C THR A 88 14.72 5.12 1.64
N ALA A 89 14.81 4.97 0.31
CA ALA A 89 14.19 5.86 -0.64
C ALA A 89 12.65 5.80 -0.59
N MET A 90 12.06 4.61 -0.48
CA MET A 90 10.62 4.45 -0.23
C MET A 90 10.20 5.12 1.07
N ASN A 91 10.96 4.93 2.15
CA ASN A 91 10.61 5.45 3.46
C ASN A 91 10.64 6.99 3.52
N GLU A 92 11.54 7.64 2.76
CA GLU A 92 11.57 9.10 2.59
C GLU A 92 10.27 9.66 2.00
N VAL A 93 9.65 8.95 1.07
CA VAL A 93 8.34 9.33 0.51
C VAL A 93 7.23 9.01 1.51
N TYR A 94 7.23 7.80 2.06
CA TYR A 94 6.22 7.35 3.03
C TYR A 94 6.00 8.33 4.18
N VAL A 95 7.08 8.88 4.78
CA VAL A 95 6.94 9.80 5.92
C VAL A 95 6.29 11.14 5.56
N GLN A 96 6.25 11.51 4.28
CA GLN A 96 5.59 12.73 3.80
C GLN A 96 4.07 12.59 3.82
N TYR A 97 3.56 11.36 3.62
CA TYR A 97 2.12 11.06 3.64
C TYR A 97 1.58 10.80 5.04
N PHE A 98 2.45 10.53 6.02
CA PHE A 98 2.10 10.28 7.42
C PHE A 98 2.94 11.18 8.36
N PRO A 99 2.77 12.51 8.29
CA PRO A 99 3.62 13.46 9.01
C PRO A 99 3.43 13.38 10.54
N ASN A 100 2.19 13.17 10.99
CA ASN A 100 1.83 13.15 12.41
C ASN A 100 1.92 11.74 12.99
N GLU A 101 0.86 10.95 12.81
CA GLU A 101 0.73 9.59 13.33
C GLU A 101 0.98 8.59 12.20
N LYS A 102 1.92 7.67 12.43
CA LYS A 102 2.26 6.62 11.46
C LYS A 102 1.46 5.37 11.79
N PRO A 103 0.81 4.72 10.80
CA PRO A 103 0.10 3.48 11.04
C PRO A 103 1.02 2.39 11.56
N CYS A 104 0.42 1.36 12.17
CA CYS A 104 1.13 0.10 12.39
C CYS A 104 1.65 -0.40 11.04
N ARG A 105 2.94 -0.72 10.93
CA ARG A 105 3.56 -1.09 9.64
C ARG A 105 4.20 -2.46 9.67
N THR A 106 3.96 -3.24 8.62
CA THR A 106 4.72 -4.47 8.30
C THR A 106 5.47 -4.22 7.00
N LEU A 107 6.72 -4.66 6.92
CA LEU A 107 7.50 -4.57 5.71
C LEU A 107 8.02 -5.95 5.32
N VAL A 108 7.77 -6.35 4.08
CA VAL A 108 8.01 -7.69 3.55
C VAL A 108 9.08 -7.63 2.48
N ASP A 109 10.07 -8.52 2.56
CA ASP A 109 11.20 -8.63 1.62
C ASP A 109 11.36 -10.07 1.11
N PRO A 110 11.45 -10.30 -0.22
CA PRO A 110 11.88 -11.58 -0.80
C PRO A 110 13.18 -12.19 -0.23
N LEU A 111 14.15 -11.39 0.21
CA LEU A 111 15.55 -11.81 0.37
C LEU A 111 16.08 -11.93 1.82
N ILE A 112 15.27 -11.70 2.85
CA ILE A 112 15.68 -11.96 4.25
C ILE A 112 15.53 -13.45 4.59
N SER A 113 16.45 -14.25 4.08
CA SER A 113 16.88 -15.47 4.78
C SER A 113 18.26 -15.30 5.45
N HIS A 114 19.08 -14.29 5.08
CA HIS A 114 20.48 -14.25 5.53
C HIS A 114 21.12 -12.88 5.83
N ARG A 115 20.48 -11.72 5.61
CA ARG A 115 21.09 -10.41 5.94
C ARG A 115 20.51 -9.83 7.23
N ARG A 116 21.31 -9.85 8.30
CA ARG A 116 21.10 -8.96 9.45
C ARG A 116 21.27 -7.53 8.96
N ILE A 117 20.17 -6.79 8.79
CA ILE A 117 20.23 -5.33 8.75
C ILE A 117 20.62 -4.90 10.16
N ALA A 118 21.93 -4.73 10.39
CA ALA A 118 22.46 -4.22 11.64
C ALA A 118 21.85 -2.83 11.87
N ASN A 119 21.08 -2.70 12.96
CA ASN A 119 20.49 -1.46 13.50
C ASN A 119 19.00 -1.15 13.23
N PHE A 120 18.20 -2.03 12.61
CA PHE A 120 16.74 -1.82 12.55
C PHE A 120 15.96 -2.79 13.46
N LYS A 121 15.21 -2.23 14.42
CA LYS A 121 14.23 -2.95 15.26
C LYS A 121 12.85 -3.06 14.57
N THR A 122 12.79 -3.28 13.26
CA THR A 122 11.52 -3.57 12.57
C THR A 122 11.21 -5.06 12.71
N LYS A 123 10.08 -5.38 13.35
CA LYS A 123 9.81 -6.70 13.95
C LYS A 123 9.06 -7.70 13.08
N VAL A 124 8.73 -7.43 11.82
CA VAL A 124 7.92 -8.37 11.02
C VAL A 124 8.34 -8.32 9.56
N CYS A 125 8.84 -9.47 9.07
CA CYS A 125 9.13 -9.74 7.67
C CYS A 125 8.33 -10.98 7.26
N VAL A 126 7.52 -10.86 6.22
CA VAL A 126 7.11 -12.01 5.38
C VAL A 126 8.04 -11.96 4.16
N ALA A 127 8.22 -13.05 3.42
CA ALA A 127 8.99 -13.04 2.17
C ALA A 127 8.06 -13.28 0.99
N VAL A 128 8.09 -12.41 -0.02
CA VAL A 128 7.35 -12.57 -1.28
C VAL A 128 8.34 -12.75 -2.41
N LYS A 129 8.23 -13.81 -3.20
CA LYS A 129 9.22 -14.15 -4.23
C LYS A 129 9.27 -13.13 -5.39
N THR A 130 8.13 -12.57 -5.75
CA THR A 130 7.94 -11.60 -6.85
C THR A 130 6.68 -10.77 -6.58
N LEU A 131 6.67 -9.52 -7.02
CA LEU A 131 5.48 -8.66 -7.03
C LEU A 131 4.74 -8.74 -8.38
N PRO A 132 3.43 -8.41 -8.43
CA PRO A 132 2.67 -8.37 -9.65
C PRO A 132 3.33 -7.50 -10.71
N TRP A 133 3.40 -8.00 -11.94
CA TRP A 133 3.89 -7.28 -13.12
C TRP A 133 5.31 -6.71 -12.99
N GLY A 134 6.12 -7.24 -12.08
CA GLY A 134 7.52 -6.82 -11.91
C GLY A 134 7.70 -5.43 -11.29
N THR A 135 6.65 -4.89 -10.63
CA THR A 135 6.80 -3.65 -9.86
C THR A 135 7.79 -3.81 -8.70
N ASP A 136 8.30 -2.70 -8.20
CA ASP A 136 9.23 -2.66 -7.07
C ASP A 136 8.54 -2.44 -5.71
N VAL A 137 7.29 -1.97 -5.71
CA VAL A 137 6.51 -1.74 -4.49
C VAL A 137 5.03 -2.06 -4.67
N GLU A 138 4.48 -2.75 -3.66
CA GLU A 138 3.05 -2.94 -3.47
C GLU A 138 2.69 -2.54 -2.04
N MET A 139 1.53 -1.92 -1.83
CA MET A 139 1.02 -1.62 -0.50
C MET A 139 -0.47 -1.92 -0.37
N GLU A 140 -0.86 -2.42 0.80
CA GLU A 140 -2.25 -2.58 1.21
C GLU A 140 -2.44 -1.96 2.60
N CYS A 141 -3.66 -1.53 2.91
CA CYS A 141 -3.93 -0.88 4.18
C CYS A 141 -5.28 -1.24 4.79
N THR A 142 -5.38 -1.01 6.09
CA THR A 142 -6.65 -0.96 6.81
C THR A 142 -6.81 0.40 7.44
N ALA A 143 -7.98 1.01 7.27
CA ALA A 143 -8.32 2.30 7.83
C ALA A 143 -9.64 2.23 8.62
N VAL A 144 -9.91 3.27 9.39
CA VAL A 144 -11.22 3.50 10.01
C VAL A 144 -12.01 4.53 9.19
N GLN A 145 -13.32 4.34 9.06
CA GLN A 145 -14.21 5.39 8.55
C GLN A 145 -14.42 6.41 9.67
N ALA A 146 -14.41 7.69 9.30
CA ALA A 146 -14.74 8.78 10.22
C ALA A 146 -16.25 8.81 10.53
#